data_AF-A0AAV4JQA3-F1
#
_entry.id   AF-A0AAV4JQA3-F1
#
_cell.length_a   1.000
_cell.length_b   1.000
_cell.length_c   1.000
_cell.angle_alpha   90.00
_cell.angle_beta   90.00
_cell.angle_gamma   90.00
#
_symmetry.space_group_name_H-M   'P 1'
#
loop_
_entity.id
_entity.type
_entity.pdbx_description
1 polymer ?
#
loop_
_entity_poly.entity_id
_entity_poly.type
_entity_poly.pdbx_seq_one_letter_code
_entity_poly.pdbx_strand_id
1 'polypeptide(L)'
;MVIQCSAENLTQLTNCTVIEGSLSILQIDQTRPEDYDKFSFPELREITGFVLISRAFGLRTLRHLFPNLAVIRGETLFRDTFALVVHDNPDLQELGLVSLTTILHGAVRLSRNIFLCYVDTVDWPLITVGVKATENVFKDNREAVMCADSCMENCNISSSVTMKTRPRCWTSENNGCQKGPGLDCKCAGNQQCAPDRTCCHLYCVGGCMGKQASDCIACKNVMYDGTCQRECPHSTFLFAGRRCLTDAECLGVDNQKGQNLLASLQSFGKGQQLQPQQGDSTTASSSQMDRMPKLLRGRGGDGKCVFKCPKGYMFVQKSSGPECVQCVGVCPKECNGITIHLLKDSESLLGCTKINGNLTIHIKGGSNVDKELTKNLGTIKEVSGILRITGSRALLTLYFFQSLEKLGTDSSMFRR
;
A
#
# COMPACT_ATOMS: atom_id res chain seq x y z
N MET A 1 -8.41 1.31 1.53
CA MET A 1 -9.86 1.09 1.70
C MET A 1 -10.46 2.26 2.47
N VAL A 2 -11.52 2.87 1.95
CA VAL A 2 -12.19 4.01 2.58
C VAL A 2 -13.67 3.67 2.78
N ILE A 3 -14.13 3.79 4.01
CA ILE A 3 -15.49 3.54 4.47
C ILE A 3 -16.03 4.90 4.90
N GLN A 4 -17.11 5.34 4.26
CA GLN A 4 -17.66 6.67 4.48
C GLN A 4 -19.17 6.70 4.33
N CYS A 5 -19.80 7.79 4.79
CA CYS A 5 -21.22 8.13 4.68
C CYS A 5 -22.20 7.22 5.46
N SER A 6 -21.93 5.92 5.57
CA SER A 6 -22.82 4.95 6.24
C SER A 6 -22.02 3.81 6.87
N ALA A 7 -22.46 3.35 8.04
CA ALA A 7 -21.91 2.16 8.69
C ALA A 7 -22.15 0.87 7.89
N GLU A 8 -23.16 0.80 7.02
CA GLU A 8 -23.41 -0.38 6.17
C GLU A 8 -22.23 -0.69 5.23
N ASN A 9 -21.44 0.33 4.88
CA ASN A 9 -20.24 0.16 4.07
C ASN A 9 -19.14 -0.65 4.78
N LEU A 10 -19.26 -0.87 6.11
CA LEU A 10 -18.40 -1.79 6.86
C LEU A 10 -18.50 -3.23 6.35
N THR A 11 -19.61 -3.63 5.73
CA THR A 11 -19.78 -4.99 5.16
C THR A 11 -18.69 -5.37 4.14
N GLN A 12 -17.98 -4.39 3.55
CA GLN A 12 -16.82 -4.62 2.69
C GLN A 12 -15.65 -5.32 3.40
N LEU A 13 -15.64 -5.34 4.74
CA LEU A 13 -14.63 -6.00 5.56
C LEU A 13 -14.96 -7.47 5.88
N THR A 14 -16.11 -7.97 5.43
CA THR A 14 -16.54 -9.35 5.69
C THR A 14 -15.53 -10.34 5.10
N ASN A 15 -15.13 -11.35 5.89
CA ASN A 15 -14.12 -12.35 5.53
C ASN A 15 -12.73 -11.78 5.16
N CYS A 16 -12.44 -10.54 5.54
CA CYS A 16 -11.14 -9.93 5.32
C CYS A 16 -10.21 -10.26 6.49
N THR A 17 -9.14 -11.01 6.23
CA THR A 17 -8.08 -11.29 7.23
C THR A 17 -6.99 -10.22 7.24
N VAL A 18 -6.67 -9.67 6.07
CA VAL A 18 -5.60 -8.67 5.89
C VAL A 18 -6.07 -7.56 4.98
N ILE A 19 -5.96 -6.31 5.42
CA ILE A 19 -6.16 -5.13 4.56
C ILE A 19 -4.81 -4.69 4.00
N GLU A 20 -4.69 -4.81 2.69
CA GLU A 20 -3.55 -4.31 1.93
C GLU A 20 -3.77 -2.83 1.57
N GLY A 21 -2.94 -1.95 2.14
CA GLY A 21 -3.15 -0.50 2.21
C GLY A 21 -3.76 -0.05 3.55
N SER A 22 -4.27 1.19 3.54
CA SER A 22 -4.82 1.84 4.73
C SER A 22 -6.32 1.58 4.90
N LEU A 23 -6.80 1.58 6.14
CA LEU A 23 -8.22 1.61 6.48
C LEU A 23 -8.60 3.02 6.92
N SER A 24 -9.62 3.61 6.29
CA SER A 24 -10.15 4.91 6.70
C SER A 24 -11.65 4.83 6.92
N ILE A 25 -12.12 5.07 8.14
CA ILE A 25 -13.54 5.18 8.51
C ILE A 25 -13.83 6.66 8.75
N LEU A 26 -14.53 7.31 7.83
CA LEU A 26 -14.66 8.77 7.79
C LEU A 26 -16.12 9.18 7.64
N GLN A 27 -16.57 10.21 8.35
CA GLN A 27 -17.88 10.85 8.09
C GLN A 27 -19.03 9.84 8.09
N ILE A 28 -19.15 9.07 9.16
CA ILE A 28 -20.33 8.23 9.38
C ILE A 28 -21.28 9.06 10.23
N ASP A 29 -22.20 9.74 9.56
CA ASP A 29 -23.15 10.65 10.18
C ASP A 29 -24.43 9.90 10.59
N GLN A 30 -25.14 10.41 11.59
CA GLN A 30 -26.50 9.99 11.97
C GLN A 30 -26.67 8.48 12.30
N THR A 31 -25.59 7.78 12.63
CA THR A 31 -25.64 6.36 13.01
C THR A 31 -25.78 6.23 14.52
N ARG A 32 -26.67 5.35 14.99
CA ARG A 32 -26.86 5.10 16.42
C ARG A 32 -25.89 4.01 16.90
N PRO A 33 -25.54 3.98 18.20
CA PRO A 33 -24.69 2.92 18.75
C PRO A 33 -25.17 1.51 18.40
N GLU A 34 -26.48 1.26 18.47
CA GLU A 34 -27.08 -0.06 18.24
C GLU A 34 -26.94 -0.53 16.79
N ASP A 35 -26.68 0.39 15.85
CA ASP A 35 -26.44 0.04 14.45
C ASP A 35 -25.05 -0.55 14.22
N TYR A 36 -24.08 -0.25 15.09
CA TYR A 36 -22.75 -0.87 15.04
C TYR A 36 -22.75 -2.31 15.55
N ASP A 37 -23.69 -2.69 16.43
CA ASP A 37 -23.76 -4.03 17.04
C ASP A 37 -23.95 -5.14 16.01
N LYS A 38 -24.45 -4.80 14.81
CA LYS A 38 -24.64 -5.71 13.68
C LYS A 38 -23.33 -6.07 12.98
N PHE A 39 -22.24 -5.34 13.24
CA PHE A 39 -20.97 -5.47 12.54
C PHE A 39 -19.87 -5.99 13.48
N SER A 40 -19.26 -7.10 13.07
CA SER A 40 -18.04 -7.62 13.69
C SER A 40 -17.18 -8.27 12.63
N PHE A 41 -15.88 -7.97 12.65
CA PHE A 41 -14.89 -8.48 11.69
C PHE A 41 -13.81 -9.28 12.42
N PRO A 42 -14.15 -10.47 12.96
CA PRO A 42 -13.23 -11.27 13.75
C PRO A 42 -12.09 -11.89 12.93
N GLU A 43 -12.24 -11.97 11.61
CA GLU A 43 -11.19 -12.48 10.74
C GLU A 43 -10.03 -11.49 10.58
N LEU A 44 -10.28 -10.19 10.72
CA LEU A 44 -9.27 -9.16 10.47
C LEU A 44 -8.16 -9.22 11.51
N ARG A 45 -6.94 -9.55 11.07
CA ARG A 45 -5.73 -9.66 11.91
C ARG A 45 -4.71 -8.57 11.64
N GLU A 46 -4.63 -8.08 10.41
CA GLU A 46 -3.52 -7.23 9.98
C GLU A 46 -3.97 -6.11 9.02
N ILE A 47 -3.42 -4.91 9.23
CA ILE A 47 -3.54 -3.78 8.31
C ILE A 47 -2.13 -3.32 7.94
N THR A 48 -1.83 -3.26 6.64
CA THR A 48 -0.47 -2.97 6.15
C THR A 48 -0.17 -1.45 6.10
N GLY A 49 -1.16 -0.61 5.83
CA GLY A 49 -1.04 0.84 5.87
C GLY A 49 -1.34 1.43 7.25
N PHE A 50 -1.91 2.65 7.25
CA PHE A 50 -2.40 3.30 8.46
C PHE A 50 -3.90 3.03 8.68
N VAL A 51 -4.36 3.28 9.92
CA VAL A 51 -5.78 3.29 10.29
C VAL A 51 -6.19 4.71 10.65
N LEU A 52 -7.25 5.22 10.03
CA LEU A 52 -7.83 6.53 10.33
C LEU A 52 -9.31 6.37 10.63
N ILE A 53 -9.75 6.79 11.81
CA ILE A 53 -11.15 6.78 12.22
C ILE A 53 -11.52 8.19 12.63
N SER A 54 -12.40 8.83 11.86
CA SER A 54 -12.77 10.22 12.13
C SER A 54 -14.21 10.56 11.84
N ARG A 55 -14.86 11.26 12.77
CA ARG A 55 -16.27 11.64 12.68
C ARG A 55 -17.16 10.42 12.44
N ALA A 56 -16.95 9.37 13.21
CA ALA A 56 -17.84 8.20 13.26
C ALA A 56 -18.83 8.38 14.42
N PHE A 57 -19.99 8.95 14.14
CA PHE A 57 -21.05 9.13 15.13
C PHE A 57 -21.63 7.77 15.56
N GLY A 58 -22.02 7.67 16.83
CA GLY A 58 -22.56 6.45 17.45
C GLY A 58 -21.51 5.39 17.81
N LEU A 59 -20.29 5.48 17.28
CA LEU A 59 -19.24 4.49 17.52
C LEU A 59 -18.66 4.64 18.94
N ARG A 60 -18.93 3.66 19.82
CA ARG A 60 -18.51 3.70 21.24
C ARG A 60 -17.21 2.95 21.53
N THR A 61 -16.95 1.87 20.83
CA THR A 61 -15.76 1.00 21.02
C THR A 61 -15.40 0.29 19.71
N LEU A 62 -14.12 -0.01 19.49
CA LEU A 62 -13.67 -0.87 18.37
C LEU A 62 -13.55 -2.33 18.78
N ARG A 63 -13.75 -2.65 20.06
CA ARG A 63 -13.59 -4.00 20.63
C ARG A 63 -14.39 -5.07 19.89
N HIS A 64 -15.64 -4.75 19.53
CA HIS A 64 -16.52 -5.68 18.83
C HIS A 64 -16.33 -5.64 17.32
N LEU A 65 -15.94 -4.48 16.76
CA LEU A 65 -15.68 -4.36 15.32
C LEU A 65 -14.41 -5.11 14.91
N PHE A 66 -13.31 -4.91 15.64
CA PHE A 66 -11.99 -5.45 15.31
C PHE A 66 -11.38 -6.20 16.49
N PRO A 67 -12.04 -7.27 16.99
CA PRO A 67 -11.61 -7.96 18.22
C PRO A 67 -10.23 -8.62 18.11
N ASN A 68 -9.81 -8.87 16.87
CA ASN A 68 -8.69 -9.73 16.51
C ASN A 68 -7.60 -9.02 15.71
N LEU A 69 -7.74 -7.70 15.49
CA LEU A 69 -6.72 -6.89 14.84
C LEU A 69 -5.47 -6.86 15.72
N ALA A 70 -4.39 -7.46 15.24
CA ALA A 70 -3.18 -7.68 16.02
C ALA A 70 -2.00 -6.80 15.57
N VAL A 71 -1.96 -6.44 14.29
CA VAL A 71 -0.81 -5.77 13.67
C VAL A 71 -1.24 -4.62 12.76
N ILE A 72 -0.61 -3.46 12.94
CA ILE A 72 -0.62 -2.35 11.97
C ILE A 72 0.82 -2.17 11.48
N ARG A 73 1.09 -2.39 10.18
CA ARG A 73 2.48 -2.32 9.68
C ARG A 73 2.97 -0.89 9.47
N GLY A 74 2.10 0.02 9.03
CA GLY A 74 2.49 1.40 8.75
C GLY A 74 3.43 1.54 7.54
N GLU A 75 3.27 0.72 6.51
CA GLU A 75 3.99 0.88 5.23
C GLU A 75 3.67 2.21 4.54
N THR A 76 2.47 2.72 4.82
CA THR A 76 2.05 4.09 4.52
C THR A 76 1.57 4.74 5.81
N LEU A 77 1.85 6.03 5.98
CA LEU A 77 1.55 6.77 7.19
C LEU A 77 0.64 7.96 6.89
N PHE A 78 -0.28 8.26 7.81
CA PHE A 78 -1.06 9.48 7.73
C PHE A 78 -0.16 10.68 8.06
N ARG A 79 -0.07 11.64 7.13
CA ARG A 79 0.83 12.81 7.21
C ARG A 79 2.27 12.40 7.49
N ASP A 80 2.71 11.30 6.88
CA ASP A 80 4.07 10.76 6.98
C ASP A 80 4.56 10.44 8.41
N THR A 81 3.64 10.42 9.39
CA THR A 81 3.99 10.32 10.82
C THR A 81 3.18 9.25 11.55
N PHE A 82 1.88 9.13 11.29
CA PHE A 82 0.98 8.35 12.14
C PHE A 82 0.48 7.07 11.47
N ALA A 83 0.53 5.96 12.21
CA ALA A 83 0.00 4.66 11.78
C ALA A 83 -1.43 4.43 12.27
N LEU A 84 -1.82 5.04 13.40
CA LEU A 84 -3.16 4.98 13.94
C LEU A 84 -3.61 6.40 14.31
N VAL A 85 -4.74 6.83 13.74
CA VAL A 85 -5.34 8.14 13.97
C VAL A 85 -6.80 7.95 14.33
N VAL A 86 -7.17 8.33 15.54
CA VAL A 86 -8.57 8.32 15.99
C VAL A 86 -8.94 9.72 16.42
N HIS A 87 -9.83 10.33 15.64
CA HIS A 87 -9.97 11.76 15.63
C HIS A 87 -11.41 12.25 15.55
N ASP A 88 -11.85 13.09 16.49
CA ASP A 88 -13.15 13.75 16.41
C ASP A 88 -14.31 12.74 16.33
N ASN A 89 -14.24 11.69 17.16
CA ASN A 89 -15.32 10.71 17.32
C ASN A 89 -16.09 11.05 18.61
N PRO A 90 -17.26 11.69 18.50
CA PRO A 90 -17.92 12.34 19.63
C PRO A 90 -18.43 11.34 20.67
N ASP A 91 -18.78 10.12 20.28
CA ASP A 91 -19.38 9.09 21.15
C ASP A 91 -18.39 8.03 21.63
N LEU A 92 -17.12 8.10 21.18
CA LEU A 92 -16.13 7.06 21.43
C LEU A 92 -15.67 7.08 22.89
N GLN A 93 -15.85 5.95 23.58
CA GLN A 93 -15.58 5.80 25.02
C GLN A 93 -14.27 5.05 25.30
N GLU A 94 -13.91 4.12 24.42
CA GLU A 94 -12.67 3.35 24.51
C GLU A 94 -12.25 2.90 23.11
N LEU A 95 -10.96 2.60 22.91
CA LEU A 95 -10.53 1.94 21.68
C LEU A 95 -10.84 0.45 21.70
N GLY A 96 -10.54 -0.23 22.81
CA GLY A 96 -10.90 -1.64 22.98
C GLY A 96 -10.17 -2.63 22.04
N LEU A 97 -9.04 -2.23 21.43
CA LEU A 97 -8.24 -3.06 20.52
C LEU A 97 -7.39 -4.08 21.27
N VAL A 98 -8.04 -4.99 22.01
CA VAL A 98 -7.43 -5.94 22.95
C VAL A 98 -6.37 -6.87 22.35
N SER A 99 -6.45 -7.12 21.05
CA SER A 99 -5.52 -7.99 20.34
C SER A 99 -4.36 -7.23 19.70
N LEU A 100 -4.39 -5.89 19.66
CA LEU A 100 -3.35 -5.08 19.03
C LEU A 100 -2.09 -5.10 19.91
N THR A 101 -1.08 -5.81 19.44
CA THR A 101 0.20 -5.96 20.16
C THR A 101 1.36 -5.29 19.46
N THR A 102 1.23 -4.90 18.18
CA THR A 102 2.34 -4.33 17.41
C THR A 102 1.88 -3.32 16.35
N ILE A 103 2.52 -2.15 16.39
CA ILE A 103 2.55 -1.14 15.34
C ILE A 103 4.01 -1.04 14.88
N LEU A 104 4.32 -1.52 13.67
CA LEU A 104 5.72 -1.66 13.22
C LEU A 104 6.36 -0.31 12.87
N HIS A 105 5.62 0.58 12.23
CA HIS A 105 6.10 1.90 11.81
C HIS A 105 5.01 2.96 12.03
N GLY A 106 5.43 4.13 12.51
CA GLY A 106 4.57 5.30 12.73
C GLY A 106 4.00 5.41 14.14
N ALA A 107 3.73 6.65 14.54
CA ALA A 107 3.19 6.99 15.86
C ALA A 107 1.64 6.88 15.92
N VAL A 108 1.08 7.06 17.12
CA VAL A 108 -0.36 7.08 17.36
C VAL A 108 -0.83 8.51 17.63
N ARG A 109 -1.97 8.88 17.04
CA ARG A 109 -2.66 10.13 17.32
C ARG A 109 -4.10 9.89 17.78
N LEU A 110 -4.39 10.22 19.02
CA LEU A 110 -5.74 10.25 19.57
C LEU A 110 -6.09 11.69 19.89
N SER A 111 -7.05 12.29 19.19
CA SER A 111 -7.39 13.68 19.50
C SER A 111 -8.84 14.05 19.26
N ARG A 112 -9.37 14.97 20.07
CA ARG A 112 -10.76 15.44 20.00
C ARG A 112 -11.81 14.33 20.22
N ASN A 113 -11.51 13.31 21.03
CA ASN A 113 -12.49 12.30 21.41
C ASN A 113 -12.91 12.56 22.86
N ILE A 114 -13.95 13.37 23.03
CA ILE A 114 -14.29 13.99 24.32
C ILE A 114 -14.81 13.01 25.40
N PHE A 115 -15.23 11.81 25.00
CA PHE A 115 -15.62 10.73 25.94
C PHE A 115 -14.59 9.61 26.06
N LEU A 116 -13.46 9.69 25.35
CA LEU A 116 -12.48 8.62 25.28
C LEU A 116 -11.68 8.48 26.58
N CYS A 117 -11.85 7.34 27.23
CA CYS A 117 -11.11 6.86 28.40
C CYS A 117 -10.15 5.70 28.03
N TYR A 118 -9.46 5.11 29.02
CA TYR A 118 -8.47 4.04 28.83
C TYR A 118 -7.28 4.41 27.91
N VAL A 119 -6.94 5.70 27.79
CA VAL A 119 -5.78 6.15 27.00
C VAL A 119 -4.48 5.89 27.77
N ASP A 120 -4.46 6.21 29.07
CA ASP A 120 -3.27 6.13 29.93
C ASP A 120 -3.04 4.73 30.52
N THR A 121 -4.08 3.87 30.47
CA THR A 121 -3.98 2.46 30.87
C THR A 121 -3.27 1.60 29.83
N VAL A 122 -3.13 2.09 28.60
CA VAL A 122 -2.38 1.42 27.52
C VAL A 122 -0.94 1.93 27.48
N ASP A 123 0.01 1.02 27.55
CA ASP A 123 1.43 1.30 27.36
C ASP A 123 1.75 1.40 25.85
N TRP A 124 1.59 2.60 25.29
CA TRP A 124 1.79 2.85 23.85
C TRP A 124 3.22 2.57 23.36
N PRO A 125 4.29 2.98 24.07
CA PRO A 125 5.65 2.66 23.68
C PRO A 125 5.93 1.16 23.54
N LEU A 126 5.21 0.31 24.29
CA LEU A 126 5.35 -1.14 24.18
C LEU A 126 4.88 -1.69 22.82
N ILE A 127 3.88 -1.05 22.21
CA ILE A 127 3.30 -1.51 20.93
C ILE A 127 3.81 -0.71 19.74
N THR A 128 4.31 0.52 19.90
CA THR A 128 4.89 1.33 18.81
C THR A 128 6.40 1.11 18.67
N VAL A 129 6.80 0.24 17.74
CA VAL A 129 8.21 -0.19 17.60
C VAL A 129 9.10 0.96 17.14
N GLY A 130 10.12 1.28 17.93
CA GLY A 130 11.15 2.28 17.57
C GLY A 130 10.67 3.73 17.61
N VAL A 131 9.46 4.01 18.10
CA VAL A 131 8.88 5.34 18.23
C VAL A 131 9.08 5.86 19.65
N LYS A 132 9.53 7.11 19.81
CA LYS A 132 9.65 7.72 21.14
C LYS A 132 8.25 8.06 21.68
N ALA A 133 8.06 7.93 22.99
CA ALA A 133 6.78 8.25 23.64
C ALA A 133 6.25 9.66 23.29
N THR A 134 7.13 10.64 23.09
CA THR A 134 6.79 12.03 22.73
C THR A 134 6.24 12.21 21.32
N GLU A 135 6.43 11.22 20.44
CA GLU A 135 5.90 11.26 19.06
C GLU A 135 4.43 10.83 19.01
N ASN A 136 3.96 10.09 20.02
CA ASN A 136 2.54 9.82 20.20
C ASN A 136 1.81 11.10 20.65
N VAL A 137 0.66 11.39 20.04
CA VAL A 137 -0.07 12.64 20.28
C VAL A 137 -1.45 12.33 20.84
N PHE A 138 -1.63 12.62 22.13
CA PHE A 138 -2.91 12.53 22.84
C PHE A 138 -3.34 13.92 23.29
N LYS A 139 -4.34 14.51 22.62
CA LYS A 139 -4.76 15.90 22.85
C LYS A 139 -6.27 16.08 22.73
N ASP A 140 -6.86 16.91 23.59
CA ASP A 140 -8.29 17.22 23.55
C ASP A 140 -9.20 15.97 23.65
N ASN A 141 -8.73 14.91 24.32
CA ASN A 141 -9.59 13.78 24.70
C ASN A 141 -10.14 14.02 26.11
N ARG A 142 -10.97 13.10 26.62
CA ARG A 142 -11.43 13.17 28.01
C ARG A 142 -10.24 13.22 28.97
N GLU A 143 -10.31 14.10 29.96
CA GLU A 143 -9.27 14.19 31.00
C GLU A 143 -9.24 12.90 31.83
N ALA A 144 -8.04 12.37 32.09
CA ALA A 144 -7.87 11.10 32.79
C ALA A 144 -8.52 11.08 34.19
N VAL A 145 -8.56 12.22 34.88
CA VAL A 145 -9.22 12.35 36.20
C VAL A 145 -10.75 12.22 36.12
N MET A 146 -11.33 12.46 34.95
CA MET A 146 -12.78 12.34 34.68
C MET A 146 -13.15 10.94 34.19
N CYS A 147 -12.17 10.04 34.05
CA CYS A 147 -12.34 8.65 33.69
C CYS A 147 -12.29 7.78 34.95
N ALA A 148 -13.23 6.84 35.07
CA ALA A 148 -13.22 5.82 36.11
C ALA A 148 -12.45 4.57 35.61
N ASP A 149 -11.25 4.78 35.07
CA ASP A 149 -10.44 3.73 34.47
C ASP A 149 -10.05 2.69 35.52
N SER A 150 -10.54 1.46 35.34
CA SER A 150 -10.20 0.32 36.19
C SER A 150 -9.91 -0.89 35.34
N CYS A 151 -8.71 -1.44 35.45
CA CYS A 151 -8.37 -2.70 34.82
C CYS A 151 -8.77 -3.88 35.72
N MET A 152 -8.93 -5.06 35.11
CA MET A 152 -9.10 -6.28 35.88
C MET A 152 -7.86 -6.58 36.72
N GLU A 153 -8.08 -7.18 37.89
CA GLU A 153 -7.01 -7.53 38.83
C GLU A 153 -5.99 -8.51 38.23
N ASN A 154 -6.41 -9.33 37.27
CA ASN A 154 -5.57 -10.30 36.58
C ASN A 154 -4.72 -9.72 35.44
N CYS A 155 -4.85 -8.41 35.14
CA CYS A 155 -3.98 -7.76 34.18
C CYS A 155 -2.56 -7.70 34.74
N ASN A 156 -1.65 -8.40 34.07
CA ASN A 156 -0.36 -8.78 34.64
C ASN A 156 0.45 -7.55 35.10
N ILE A 157 0.90 -7.57 36.35
CA ILE A 157 1.73 -6.53 36.96
C ILE A 157 3.19 -6.89 36.69
N SER A 158 3.66 -6.72 35.45
CA SER A 158 5.08 -6.95 35.16
C SER A 158 5.91 -5.84 35.80
N SER A 159 6.72 -6.26 36.76
CA SER A 159 7.45 -5.48 37.73
C SER A 159 8.83 -5.11 37.15
N SER A 160 9.13 -3.81 37.09
CA SER A 160 10.51 -3.36 37.25
C SER A 160 10.55 -2.26 38.30
N VAL A 161 11.57 -2.36 39.16
CA VAL A 161 11.78 -1.63 40.39
C VAL A 161 11.93 -0.14 40.09
N THR A 162 10.84 0.63 40.19
CA THR A 162 10.73 2.00 40.72
C THR A 162 9.30 2.52 40.49
N MET A 163 8.53 2.65 41.57
CA MET A 163 7.27 3.41 41.74
C MET A 163 6.12 3.24 40.69
N LYS A 164 5.05 2.55 41.15
CA LYS A 164 3.66 2.51 40.62
C LYS A 164 3.45 1.85 39.25
N THR A 165 3.56 0.52 39.17
CA THR A 165 3.02 -0.26 38.03
C THR A 165 1.50 -0.34 38.12
N ARG A 166 0.80 0.61 37.47
CA ARG A 166 -0.65 0.51 37.25
C ARG A 166 -0.93 -0.67 36.29
N PRO A 167 -2.01 -1.44 36.51
CA PRO A 167 -2.40 -2.50 35.57
C PRO A 167 -2.66 -1.90 34.19
N ARG A 168 -2.34 -2.66 33.14
CA ARG A 168 -2.47 -2.22 31.74
C ARG A 168 -3.65 -2.90 31.06
N CYS A 169 -4.55 -2.10 30.49
CA CYS A 169 -5.75 -2.60 29.84
C CYS A 169 -6.28 -1.63 28.78
N TRP A 170 -6.99 -2.19 27.81
CA TRP A 170 -7.75 -1.47 26.79
C TRP A 170 -9.18 -1.13 27.24
N THR A 171 -9.68 -1.82 28.26
CA THR A 171 -11.05 -1.71 28.81
C THR A 171 -11.13 -2.40 30.18
N SER A 172 -12.18 -2.12 30.96
CA SER A 172 -12.53 -2.83 32.20
C SER A 172 -13.16 -4.20 31.98
N GLU A 173 -13.55 -4.54 30.75
CA GLU A 173 -14.22 -5.81 30.47
C GLU A 173 -13.30 -7.05 30.51
N ASN A 174 -13.91 -8.25 30.54
CA ASN A 174 -13.20 -9.53 30.48
C ASN A 174 -12.23 -9.58 29.31
N ASN A 175 -11.03 -10.14 29.50
CA ASN A 175 -9.96 -10.16 28.50
C ASN A 175 -9.57 -8.75 27.98
N GLY A 176 -9.84 -7.70 28.76
CA GLY A 176 -9.50 -6.32 28.45
C GLY A 176 -8.03 -5.94 28.67
N CYS A 177 -7.23 -6.83 29.27
CA CYS A 177 -5.82 -6.56 29.56
C CYS A 177 -5.00 -6.30 28.29
N GLN A 178 -4.01 -5.41 28.40
CA GLN A 178 -3.08 -5.16 27.31
C GLN A 178 -2.13 -6.35 27.18
N LYS A 179 -2.04 -6.88 25.96
CA LYS A 179 -1.11 -7.95 25.61
C LYS A 179 0.16 -7.37 25.00
N GLY A 180 1.29 -8.03 25.20
CA GLY A 180 2.55 -7.59 24.61
C GLY A 180 3.80 -8.29 25.16
N PRO A 181 4.97 -8.04 24.53
CA PRO A 181 6.23 -8.62 24.97
C PRO A 181 6.53 -8.28 26.44
N GLY A 182 6.83 -9.30 27.25
CA GLY A 182 7.14 -9.11 28.67
C GLY A 182 5.93 -8.81 29.58
N LEU A 183 4.72 -8.67 29.03
CA LEU A 183 3.48 -8.59 29.80
C LEU A 183 2.88 -9.97 30.03
N ASP A 184 2.66 -10.78 28.98
CA ASP A 184 1.91 -12.04 29.11
C ASP A 184 2.81 -13.25 29.43
N CYS A 185 4.08 -13.20 29.02
CA CYS A 185 5.07 -14.23 29.27
C CYS A 185 6.51 -13.70 29.11
N LYS A 186 7.50 -14.46 29.61
CA LYS A 186 8.93 -14.12 29.55
C LYS A 186 9.60 -14.77 28.35
N CYS A 187 9.58 -14.08 27.20
CA CYS A 187 10.26 -14.52 25.98
C CYS A 187 11.49 -13.69 25.66
N ALA A 188 12.36 -14.22 24.80
CA ALA A 188 13.54 -13.51 24.35
C ALA A 188 13.15 -12.37 23.38
N GLY A 189 13.75 -11.19 23.58
CA GLY A 189 13.50 -10.02 22.74
C GLY A 189 12.02 -9.59 22.76
N ASN A 190 11.48 -9.25 21.59
CA ASN A 190 10.11 -8.75 21.43
C ASN A 190 9.11 -9.84 20.99
N GLN A 191 9.35 -11.10 21.35
CA GLN A 191 8.42 -12.20 21.03
C GLN A 191 7.12 -12.06 21.82
N GLN A 192 5.98 -12.26 21.14
CA GLN A 192 4.67 -12.38 21.76
C GLN A 192 4.44 -13.81 22.29
N CYS A 193 3.30 -13.98 22.97
CA CYS A 193 2.90 -15.21 23.63
C CYS A 193 1.65 -15.80 22.97
N ALA A 194 1.56 -17.12 22.95
CA ALA A 194 0.31 -17.84 22.73
C ALA A 194 -0.60 -17.74 23.98
N PRO A 195 -1.90 -18.07 23.88
CA PRO A 195 -2.83 -18.07 25.02
C PRO A 195 -2.38 -18.93 26.21
N ASP A 196 -1.62 -19.99 25.95
CA ASP A 196 -1.02 -20.88 26.96
C ASP A 196 0.28 -20.33 27.58
N ARG A 197 0.61 -19.06 27.30
CA ARG A 197 1.82 -18.34 27.73
C ARG A 197 3.13 -18.89 27.16
N THR A 198 3.06 -19.69 26.10
CA THR A 198 4.26 -20.14 25.40
C THR A 198 4.75 -19.10 24.40
N CYS A 199 6.07 -19.03 24.20
CA CYS A 199 6.66 -18.09 23.25
C CYS A 199 6.30 -18.46 21.82
N CYS A 200 5.82 -17.46 21.07
CA CYS A 200 5.58 -17.60 19.64
C CYS A 200 6.89 -17.86 18.88
N HIS A 201 6.77 -18.49 17.71
CA HIS A 201 7.91 -18.64 16.81
C HIS A 201 8.57 -17.29 16.49
N LEU A 202 9.89 -17.26 16.26
CA LEU A 202 10.66 -16.03 15.98
C LEU A 202 10.24 -15.30 14.69
N TYR A 203 9.48 -15.98 13.83
CA TYR A 203 8.93 -15.44 12.59
C TYR A 203 7.48 -14.96 12.72
N CYS A 204 6.88 -15.07 13.91
CA CYS A 204 5.58 -14.47 14.19
C CYS A 204 5.72 -12.98 14.54
N VAL A 205 4.65 -12.24 14.28
CA VAL A 205 4.40 -10.89 14.80
C VAL A 205 2.91 -10.80 15.17
N GLY A 206 2.55 -9.97 16.14
CA GLY A 206 1.15 -9.81 16.56
C GLY A 206 0.65 -10.87 17.55
N GLY A 207 1.25 -12.05 17.57
CA GLY A 207 0.89 -13.19 18.43
C GLY A 207 0.86 -14.52 17.67
N CYS A 208 0.43 -15.56 18.35
CA CYS A 208 0.33 -16.92 17.80
C CYS A 208 -0.72 -17.74 18.57
N MET A 209 -1.15 -18.85 17.98
CA MET A 209 -1.98 -19.86 18.63
C MET A 209 -1.16 -21.02 19.22
N GLY A 210 0.13 -21.11 18.86
CA GLY A 210 1.06 -22.16 19.25
C GLY A 210 2.50 -21.77 18.96
N LYS A 211 3.43 -22.69 19.22
CA LYS A 211 4.89 -22.43 19.13
C LYS A 211 5.43 -22.48 17.70
N GLN A 212 4.70 -23.08 16.76
CA GLN A 212 5.21 -23.33 15.41
C GLN A 212 5.10 -22.09 14.54
N ALA A 213 5.92 -22.03 13.49
CA ALA A 213 5.88 -20.95 12.50
C ALA A 213 4.57 -20.92 11.67
N SER A 214 3.81 -22.01 11.68
CA SER A 214 2.47 -22.12 11.10
C SER A 214 1.36 -21.57 12.00
N ASP A 215 1.65 -21.37 13.29
CA ASP A 215 0.63 -20.98 14.28
C ASP A 215 0.58 -19.46 14.48
N CYS A 216 1.31 -18.70 13.67
CA CYS A 216 1.40 -17.25 13.81
C CYS A 216 0.09 -16.57 13.40
N ILE A 217 -0.31 -15.51 14.13
CA ILE A 217 -1.42 -14.63 13.73
C ILE A 217 -1.03 -13.83 12.48
N ALA A 218 0.21 -13.35 12.44
CA ALA A 218 0.79 -12.66 11.29
C ALA A 218 2.28 -13.02 11.16
N CYS A 219 2.79 -13.00 9.93
CA CYS A 219 4.19 -13.26 9.66
C CYS A 219 5.02 -11.98 9.77
N LYS A 220 6.13 -12.07 10.49
CA LYS A 220 7.09 -10.96 10.62
C LYS A 220 7.66 -10.56 9.26
N ASN A 221 8.05 -11.56 8.46
CA ASN A 221 8.58 -11.38 7.12
C ASN A 221 7.59 -11.91 6.08
N VAL A 222 7.80 -13.13 5.58
CA VAL A 222 7.01 -13.69 4.48
C VAL A 222 6.20 -14.92 4.91
N MET A 223 5.05 -15.12 4.27
CA MET A 223 4.23 -16.32 4.38
C MET A 223 4.39 -17.18 3.13
N TYR A 224 4.63 -18.48 3.33
CA TYR A 224 4.60 -19.48 2.27
C TYR A 224 3.96 -20.76 2.79
N ASP A 225 2.94 -21.24 2.09
CA ASP A 225 2.20 -22.46 2.41
C ASP A 225 1.74 -22.52 3.89
N GLY A 226 1.06 -21.46 4.33
CA GLY A 226 0.55 -21.35 5.70
C GLY A 226 1.61 -21.18 6.79
N THR A 227 2.89 -21.13 6.43
CA THR A 227 4.01 -21.06 7.39
C THR A 227 4.77 -19.75 7.23
N CYS A 228 5.08 -19.09 8.35
CA CYS A 228 5.92 -17.91 8.35
C CYS A 228 7.39 -18.27 8.17
N GLN A 229 8.05 -17.61 7.22
CA GLN A 229 9.46 -17.86 6.90
C GLN A 229 10.24 -16.55 6.90
N ARG A 230 11.57 -16.67 6.96
CA ARG A 230 12.46 -15.50 6.94
C ARG A 230 12.47 -14.84 5.57
N GLU A 231 12.66 -15.64 4.53
CA GLU A 231 12.80 -15.24 3.13
C GLU A 231 12.02 -16.24 2.27
N CYS A 232 11.73 -15.87 1.04
CA CYS A 232 11.02 -16.76 0.12
C CYS A 232 11.92 -17.94 -0.27
N PRO A 233 11.42 -19.20 -0.23
CA PRO A 233 12.17 -20.36 -0.71
C PRO A 233 12.64 -20.20 -2.15
N HIS A 234 13.70 -20.91 -2.52
CA HIS A 234 14.16 -20.96 -3.92
C HIS A 234 13.02 -21.35 -4.87
N SER A 235 13.02 -20.75 -6.06
CA SER A 235 11.97 -20.93 -7.09
C SER A 235 10.59 -20.36 -6.74
N THR A 236 10.49 -19.51 -5.71
CA THR A 236 9.28 -18.74 -5.41
C THR A 236 9.52 -17.25 -5.59
N PHE A 237 8.44 -16.47 -5.66
CA PHE A 237 8.43 -15.06 -5.98
C PHE A 237 7.72 -14.28 -4.88
N LEU A 238 8.41 -13.28 -4.31
CA LEU A 238 7.83 -12.36 -3.35
C LEU A 238 6.71 -11.55 -4.00
N PHE A 239 5.52 -11.61 -3.42
CA PHE A 239 4.33 -10.89 -3.84
C PHE A 239 3.81 -10.02 -2.70
N ALA A 240 3.47 -8.77 -3.02
CA ALA A 240 2.99 -7.77 -2.07
C ALA A 240 3.88 -7.61 -0.81
N GLY A 241 5.18 -7.89 -0.91
CA GLY A 241 6.14 -7.74 0.19
C GLY A 241 6.02 -8.72 1.36
N ARG A 242 5.04 -9.62 1.36
CA ARG A 242 4.67 -10.42 2.55
C ARG A 242 4.36 -11.90 2.31
N ARG A 243 4.29 -12.34 1.06
CA ARG A 243 3.96 -13.72 0.70
C ARG A 243 4.78 -14.20 -0.48
N CYS A 244 5.01 -15.50 -0.54
CA CYS A 244 5.76 -16.14 -1.61
C CYS A 244 4.79 -16.91 -2.49
N LEU A 245 4.91 -16.77 -3.80
CA LEU A 245 4.11 -17.46 -4.79
C LEU A 245 5.02 -18.30 -5.68
N THR A 246 4.55 -19.45 -6.13
CA THR A 246 5.12 -20.17 -7.27
C THR A 246 4.95 -19.36 -8.56
N ASP A 247 5.62 -19.77 -9.63
CA ASP A 247 5.44 -19.18 -10.95
C ASP A 247 3.99 -19.30 -11.44
N ALA A 248 3.38 -20.48 -11.29
CA ALA A 248 1.98 -20.72 -11.63
C ALA A 248 1.02 -19.82 -10.85
N GLU A 249 1.21 -19.71 -9.54
CA GLU A 249 0.38 -18.84 -8.68
C GLU A 249 0.53 -17.36 -9.04
N CYS A 250 1.77 -16.90 -9.26
CA CYS A 250 2.01 -15.51 -9.67
C CYS A 250 1.32 -15.19 -11.00
N LEU A 251 1.46 -16.07 -12.00
CA LEU A 251 0.86 -15.88 -13.32
C LEU A 251 -0.67 -16.02 -13.31
N GLY A 252 -1.21 -16.72 -12.32
CA GLY A 252 -2.65 -16.85 -12.06
C GLY A 252 -3.28 -15.68 -11.30
N VAL A 253 -2.50 -14.68 -10.84
CA VAL A 253 -3.07 -13.54 -10.12
C VAL A 253 -3.85 -12.62 -11.07
N ASP A 254 -5.17 -12.62 -10.95
CA ASP A 254 -6.04 -11.70 -11.70
C ASP A 254 -5.97 -10.26 -11.15
N ASN A 255 -5.80 -9.29 -12.05
CA ASN A 255 -5.70 -7.89 -11.71
C ASN A 255 -7.01 -7.24 -11.27
N GLN A 256 -8.17 -7.89 -11.43
CA GLN A 256 -9.38 -7.40 -10.77
C GLN A 256 -9.29 -7.48 -9.24
N LYS A 257 -8.50 -8.42 -8.69
CA LYS A 257 -8.14 -8.47 -7.26
C LYS A 257 -6.94 -7.55 -6.93
N GLY A 258 -6.12 -7.19 -7.92
CA GLY A 258 -4.96 -6.29 -7.79
C GLY A 258 -5.24 -4.79 -8.02
N GLN A 259 -6.33 -4.40 -8.68
CA GLN A 259 -6.65 -2.99 -8.98
C GLN A 259 -7.32 -2.25 -7.81
N ASN A 260 -7.97 -2.97 -6.89
CA ASN A 260 -8.36 -2.40 -5.60
C ASN A 260 -7.13 -1.96 -4.77
N LEU A 261 -5.94 -2.47 -5.11
CA LEU A 261 -4.65 -2.23 -4.44
C LEU A 261 -3.94 -0.95 -4.92
N LEU A 262 -4.00 -0.63 -6.22
CA LEU A 262 -3.28 0.52 -6.81
C LEU A 262 -4.13 1.79 -6.87
N ALA A 263 -5.46 1.67 -6.92
CA ALA A 263 -6.36 2.82 -6.94
C ALA A 263 -6.37 3.64 -5.63
N SER A 264 -5.89 3.06 -4.52
CA SER A 264 -5.81 3.73 -3.21
C SER A 264 -4.55 4.59 -3.00
N LEU A 265 -3.56 4.52 -3.90
CA LEU A 265 -2.28 5.23 -3.77
C LEU A 265 -2.20 6.55 -4.56
N GLN A 266 -3.23 6.91 -5.35
CA GLN A 266 -3.19 8.08 -6.24
C GLN A 266 -4.27 9.14 -5.98
N SER A 267 -5.07 9.03 -4.92
CA SER A 267 -6.20 9.94 -4.66
C SER A 267 -6.07 10.74 -3.36
N PHE A 268 -4.89 11.27 -3.04
CA PHE A 268 -4.78 12.36 -2.06
C PHE A 268 -3.78 13.41 -2.53
N GLY A 269 -4.25 14.27 -3.42
CA GLY A 269 -3.46 15.40 -3.89
C GLY A 269 -4.05 16.11 -5.11
N LYS A 270 -5.27 16.65 -4.97
CA LYS A 270 -5.78 17.90 -5.60
C LYS A 270 -7.32 17.89 -5.57
N GLY A 271 -7.89 18.92 -4.93
CA GLY A 271 -9.31 19.19 -5.06
C GLY A 271 -9.62 19.75 -6.45
N GLN A 272 -10.71 19.28 -7.06
CA GLN A 272 -11.57 20.05 -7.96
C GLN A 272 -12.83 19.25 -8.34
N GLN A 273 -13.86 20.02 -8.70
CA GLN A 273 -15.28 19.66 -8.82
C GLN A 273 -15.57 18.61 -9.91
N LEU A 274 -16.58 17.77 -9.65
CA LEU A 274 -17.16 16.83 -10.62
C LEU A 274 -18.07 17.55 -11.62
N GLN A 275 -17.85 17.32 -12.92
CA GLN A 275 -18.88 17.39 -13.97
C GLN A 275 -18.91 16.05 -14.73
N PRO A 276 -20.06 15.64 -15.31
CA PRO A 276 -20.26 14.30 -15.81
C PRO A 276 -19.68 14.11 -17.22
N GLN A 277 -18.93 13.02 -17.41
CA GLN A 277 -18.44 12.60 -18.73
C GLN A 277 -19.51 11.78 -19.45
N GLN A 278 -19.95 12.31 -20.60
CA GLN A 278 -20.52 11.51 -21.69
C GLN A 278 -19.41 10.66 -22.31
N GLY A 279 -19.74 9.40 -22.60
CA GLY A 279 -18.80 8.42 -23.12
C GLY A 279 -18.30 8.76 -24.52
N ASP A 280 -17.05 8.42 -24.77
CA ASP A 280 -16.59 8.15 -26.11
C ASP A 280 -15.71 6.89 -26.13
N SER A 281 -16.03 6.04 -27.09
CA SER A 281 -15.37 4.79 -27.41
C SER A 281 -14.09 5.07 -28.18
N THR A 282 -12.94 4.60 -27.70
CA THR A 282 -11.81 4.04 -28.48
C THR A 282 -10.54 3.90 -27.62
N THR A 283 -9.67 2.95 -27.99
CA THR A 283 -8.30 2.67 -27.50
C THR A 283 -8.11 1.54 -26.46
N ALA A 284 -8.25 0.29 -26.95
CA ALA A 284 -7.61 -0.87 -26.34
C ALA A 284 -6.26 -1.13 -27.04
N SER A 285 -5.12 -0.74 -26.45
CA SER A 285 -3.79 -1.29 -26.83
C SER A 285 -2.59 -0.95 -25.92
N SER A 286 -2.72 -0.12 -24.87
CA SER A 286 -1.65 0.06 -23.85
C SER A 286 -2.05 -0.39 -22.44
N SER A 287 -3.33 -0.69 -22.22
CA SER A 287 -3.93 -0.89 -20.90
C SER A 287 -4.05 -2.36 -20.48
N GLN A 288 -3.76 -3.33 -21.35
CA GLN A 288 -3.83 -4.77 -21.03
C GLN A 288 -2.49 -5.35 -20.52
N MET A 289 -1.35 -4.92 -21.07
CA MET A 289 -0.03 -5.44 -20.66
C MET A 289 0.35 -5.01 -19.23
N ASP A 290 -0.01 -3.80 -18.81
CA ASP A 290 0.21 -3.32 -17.43
C ASP A 290 -0.69 -4.03 -16.40
N ARG A 291 -1.68 -4.81 -16.88
CA ARG A 291 -2.59 -5.55 -15.99
C ARG A 291 -2.14 -6.97 -15.69
N MET A 292 -1.26 -7.55 -16.48
CA MET A 292 -0.86 -8.93 -16.27
C MET A 292 0.28 -9.05 -15.26
N PRO A 293 0.24 -10.01 -14.32
CA PRO A 293 1.38 -10.31 -13.45
C PRO A 293 2.58 -10.80 -14.27
N LYS A 294 3.77 -10.44 -13.83
CA LYS A 294 5.06 -10.75 -14.48
C LYS A 294 6.02 -11.28 -13.45
N LEU A 295 6.79 -12.28 -13.84
CA LEU A 295 7.90 -12.79 -13.03
C LEU A 295 9.08 -11.81 -13.14
N LEU A 296 9.71 -11.50 -12.03
CA LEU A 296 10.97 -10.76 -11.99
C LEU A 296 11.98 -11.62 -11.24
N ARG A 297 12.93 -12.23 -11.97
CA ARG A 297 13.98 -13.06 -11.37
C ARG A 297 15.17 -12.19 -10.97
N GLY A 298 15.48 -12.18 -9.68
CA GLY A 298 16.66 -11.50 -9.14
C GLY A 298 17.92 -12.37 -9.24
N ARG A 299 19.08 -11.70 -9.12
CA ARG A 299 20.38 -12.37 -9.02
C ARG A 299 20.50 -13.00 -7.63
N GLY A 300 20.65 -14.33 -7.55
CA GLY A 300 20.76 -15.05 -6.27
C GLY A 300 19.52 -15.88 -5.87
N GLY A 301 18.47 -15.92 -6.70
CA GLY A 301 17.26 -16.70 -6.42
C GLY A 301 16.09 -15.89 -5.87
N ASP A 302 16.30 -14.60 -5.57
CA ASP A 302 15.26 -13.69 -5.10
C ASP A 302 14.30 -13.30 -6.24
N GLY A 303 13.16 -13.99 -6.35
CA GLY A 303 12.10 -13.64 -7.29
C GLY A 303 11.12 -12.60 -6.73
N LYS A 304 10.56 -11.75 -7.59
CA LYS A 304 9.38 -10.92 -7.27
C LYS A 304 8.27 -11.13 -8.29
N CYS A 305 7.03 -11.13 -7.83
CA CYS A 305 5.84 -11.14 -8.67
C CYS A 305 5.33 -9.70 -8.79
N VAL A 306 5.36 -9.12 -9.99
CA VAL A 306 5.08 -7.68 -10.20
C VAL A 306 4.10 -7.47 -11.34
N PHE A 307 3.19 -6.49 -11.21
CA PHE A 307 2.31 -6.09 -12.31
C PHE A 307 3.00 -5.12 -13.28
N LYS A 308 3.93 -4.32 -12.78
CA LYS A 308 4.72 -3.37 -13.58
C LYS A 308 6.20 -3.66 -13.44
N CYS A 309 6.92 -3.74 -14.56
CA CYS A 309 8.37 -3.91 -14.51
C CYS A 309 9.02 -2.68 -13.86
N PRO A 310 9.96 -2.87 -12.92
CA PRO A 310 10.68 -1.77 -12.30
C PRO A 310 11.57 -1.06 -13.33
N LYS A 311 12.06 0.15 -12.97
CA LYS A 311 13.00 0.90 -13.81
C LYS A 311 14.23 0.04 -14.13
N GLY A 312 14.67 0.07 -15.40
CA GLY A 312 15.78 -0.75 -15.88
C GLY A 312 15.39 -2.16 -16.34
N TYR A 313 14.10 -2.52 -16.26
CA TYR A 313 13.56 -3.78 -16.76
C TYR A 313 12.47 -3.53 -17.81
N MET A 314 12.40 -4.42 -18.79
CA MET A 314 11.39 -4.42 -19.83
C MET A 314 10.56 -5.70 -19.78
N PHE A 315 9.31 -5.60 -20.22
CA PHE A 315 8.43 -6.76 -20.37
C PHE A 315 8.85 -7.60 -21.57
N VAL A 316 8.88 -8.92 -21.40
CA VAL A 316 9.06 -9.91 -22.45
C VAL A 316 8.06 -11.05 -22.25
N GLN A 317 7.42 -11.46 -23.33
CA GLN A 317 6.60 -12.68 -23.36
C GLN A 317 7.50 -13.87 -23.69
N LYS A 318 7.75 -14.76 -22.71
CA LYS A 318 8.46 -16.03 -22.93
C LYS A 318 7.48 -17.20 -23.05
N SER A 319 7.98 -18.35 -23.50
CA SER A 319 7.23 -19.62 -23.47
C SER A 319 6.80 -20.01 -22.07
N SER A 320 7.61 -19.69 -21.06
CA SER A 320 7.30 -19.87 -19.63
C SER A 320 6.36 -18.81 -19.05
N GLY A 321 5.93 -17.84 -19.86
CA GLY A 321 5.03 -16.77 -19.45
C GLY A 321 5.65 -15.36 -19.41
N PRO A 322 4.84 -14.37 -18.98
CA PRO A 322 5.23 -12.97 -18.79
C PRO A 322 6.42 -12.76 -17.84
N GLU A 323 7.48 -12.11 -18.29
CA GLU A 323 8.67 -11.84 -17.46
C GLU A 323 9.20 -10.42 -17.64
N CYS A 324 9.75 -9.86 -16.56
CA CYS A 324 10.54 -8.63 -16.58
C CYS A 324 12.02 -8.99 -16.69
N VAL A 325 12.65 -8.62 -17.81
CA VAL A 325 14.07 -8.84 -18.05
C VAL A 325 14.84 -7.53 -17.97
N GLN A 326 16.07 -7.59 -17.46
CA GLN A 326 16.92 -6.40 -17.37
C GLN A 326 17.26 -5.90 -18.77
N CYS A 327 17.08 -4.60 -19.01
CA CYS A 327 17.41 -3.97 -20.28
C CYS A 327 18.94 -3.93 -20.47
N VAL A 328 19.39 -4.14 -21.70
CA VAL A 328 20.77 -3.84 -22.09
C VAL A 328 20.82 -2.37 -22.53
N GLY A 329 21.33 -1.48 -21.68
CA GLY A 329 21.34 -0.03 -21.93
C GLY A 329 20.01 0.64 -21.59
N VAL A 330 19.51 1.53 -22.47
CA VAL A 330 18.24 2.23 -22.26
C VAL A 330 17.07 1.30 -22.58
N CYS A 331 16.12 1.18 -21.65
CA CYS A 331 14.96 0.30 -21.84
C CYS A 331 14.12 0.71 -23.04
N PRO A 332 13.74 -0.25 -23.90
CA PRO A 332 12.85 0.04 -25.00
C PRO A 332 11.50 0.58 -24.49
N LYS A 333 11.11 1.77 -24.95
CA LYS A 333 9.82 2.38 -24.71
C LYS A 333 9.15 2.63 -26.05
N GLU A 334 8.02 1.96 -26.26
CA GLU A 334 7.22 2.11 -27.47
C GLU A 334 6.17 3.22 -27.26
N CYS A 335 6.09 4.13 -28.24
CA CYS A 335 5.21 5.28 -28.22
C CYS A 335 4.49 5.38 -29.56
N ASN A 336 3.29 5.95 -29.59
CA ASN A 336 2.56 6.08 -30.85
C ASN A 336 3.16 7.20 -31.72
N GLY A 337 3.06 7.02 -33.04
CA GLY A 337 3.39 8.05 -34.02
C GLY A 337 2.53 9.29 -33.84
N ILE A 338 3.15 10.46 -33.93
CA ILE A 338 2.50 11.77 -33.79
C ILE A 338 2.93 12.72 -34.91
N THR A 339 2.20 13.82 -35.04
CA THR A 339 2.65 14.98 -35.82
C THR A 339 3.07 16.10 -34.87
N ILE A 340 4.33 16.52 -34.98
CA ILE A 340 4.93 17.59 -34.17
C ILE A 340 4.77 18.90 -34.92
N HIS A 341 3.86 19.76 -34.48
CA HIS A 341 3.67 21.11 -35.00
C HIS A 341 4.40 22.16 -34.16
N LEU A 342 4.54 21.90 -32.86
CA LEU A 342 5.19 22.74 -31.87
C LEU A 342 6.22 21.91 -31.08
N LEU A 343 7.24 22.57 -30.49
CA LEU A 343 8.23 21.90 -29.65
C LEU A 343 7.58 21.13 -28.48
N LYS A 344 6.50 21.67 -27.91
CA LYS A 344 5.76 21.03 -26.82
C LYS A 344 5.19 19.66 -27.18
N ASP A 345 4.81 19.44 -28.44
CA ASP A 345 4.25 18.16 -28.90
C ASP A 345 5.28 17.03 -28.75
N SER A 346 6.56 17.36 -28.93
CA SER A 346 7.67 16.41 -28.79
C SER A 346 7.89 15.94 -27.35
N GLU A 347 7.44 16.67 -26.33
CA GLU A 347 7.59 16.27 -24.92
C GLU A 347 6.90 14.93 -24.61
N SER A 348 5.82 14.62 -25.34
CA SER A 348 5.13 13.33 -25.22
C SER A 348 5.99 12.13 -25.65
N LEU A 349 7.03 12.38 -26.47
CA LEU A 349 7.98 11.38 -26.95
C LEU A 349 9.23 11.25 -26.07
N LEU A 350 9.30 11.98 -24.96
CA LEU A 350 10.45 11.91 -24.06
C LEU A 350 10.72 10.47 -23.59
N GLY A 351 11.95 10.01 -23.86
CA GLY A 351 12.44 8.68 -23.51
C GLY A 351 11.88 7.53 -24.35
N CYS A 352 11.16 7.82 -25.45
CA CYS A 352 10.73 6.80 -26.40
C CYS A 352 11.93 6.28 -27.19
N THR A 353 11.98 4.96 -27.42
CA THR A 353 13.02 4.31 -28.25
C THR A 353 12.43 3.74 -29.53
N LYS A 354 11.12 3.45 -29.55
CA LYS A 354 10.40 2.94 -30.72
C LYS A 354 9.13 3.74 -30.92
N ILE A 355 8.90 4.21 -32.14
CA ILE A 355 7.65 4.84 -32.56
C ILE A 355 6.82 3.84 -33.35
N ASN A 356 5.61 3.55 -32.88
CA ASN A 356 4.64 2.76 -33.59
C ASN A 356 3.76 3.65 -34.48
N GLY A 357 3.98 3.62 -35.79
CA GLY A 357 3.30 4.45 -36.78
C GLY A 357 4.20 5.55 -37.34
N ASN A 358 3.58 6.58 -37.91
CA ASN A 358 4.28 7.65 -38.62
C ASN A 358 4.70 8.77 -37.66
N LEU A 359 5.91 9.30 -37.85
CA LEU A 359 6.39 10.49 -37.15
C LEU A 359 6.49 11.63 -38.16
N THR A 360 5.64 12.64 -38.05
CA THR A 360 5.72 13.83 -38.92
C THR A 360 6.24 15.04 -38.15
N ILE A 361 7.21 15.77 -38.67
CA ILE A 361 7.76 16.99 -38.06
C ILE A 361 7.44 18.19 -38.96
N HIS A 362 6.77 19.19 -38.38
CA HIS A 362 6.33 20.41 -39.04
C HIS A 362 6.54 21.65 -38.15
N ILE A 363 7.81 22.05 -37.93
CA ILE A 363 8.17 23.14 -37.02
C ILE A 363 8.59 24.40 -37.78
N LYS A 364 7.74 25.42 -37.78
CA LYS A 364 7.97 26.68 -38.52
C LYS A 364 8.85 27.70 -37.78
N GLY A 365 9.00 27.58 -36.45
CA GLY A 365 9.70 28.55 -35.59
C GLY A 365 9.79 28.06 -34.13
N GLY A 366 10.72 28.61 -33.36
CA GLY A 366 10.94 28.31 -31.94
C GLY A 366 12.36 28.67 -31.49
N SER A 367 12.57 28.87 -30.19
CA SER A 367 13.91 29.01 -29.60
C SER A 367 14.42 27.66 -29.10
N ASN A 368 15.74 27.42 -29.20
CA ASN A 368 16.40 26.18 -28.73
C ASN A 368 15.86 24.87 -29.35
N VAL A 369 15.40 24.93 -30.61
CA VAL A 369 14.76 23.80 -31.31
C VAL A 369 15.63 22.54 -31.24
N ASP A 370 16.93 22.65 -31.56
CA ASP A 370 17.84 21.50 -31.54
C ASP A 370 17.96 20.87 -30.15
N LYS A 371 18.08 21.70 -29.09
CA LYS A 371 18.24 21.21 -27.72
C LYS A 371 17.00 20.47 -27.23
N GLU A 372 15.81 21.03 -27.49
CA GLU A 372 14.55 20.43 -27.02
C GLU A 372 14.22 19.16 -27.81
N LEU A 373 14.44 19.15 -29.13
CA LEU A 373 14.25 17.95 -29.93
C LEU A 373 15.30 16.88 -29.62
N THR A 374 16.55 17.25 -29.31
CA THR A 374 17.57 16.26 -28.90
C THR A 374 17.17 15.58 -27.61
N LYS A 375 16.69 16.35 -26.63
CA LYS A 375 16.20 15.84 -25.36
C LYS A 375 15.00 14.90 -25.55
N ASN A 376 14.06 15.26 -26.42
CA ASN A 376 12.79 14.54 -26.56
C ASN A 376 12.85 13.37 -27.55
N LEU A 377 13.61 13.49 -28.63
CA LEU A 377 13.68 12.52 -29.75
C LEU A 377 15.01 11.77 -29.82
N GLY A 378 16.04 12.18 -29.07
CA GLY A 378 17.40 11.63 -29.21
C GLY A 378 17.54 10.15 -28.87
N THR A 379 16.64 9.61 -28.04
CA THR A 379 16.63 8.18 -27.66
C THR A 379 15.92 7.29 -28.67
N ILE A 380 15.23 7.85 -29.68
CA ILE A 380 14.46 7.07 -30.65
C ILE A 380 15.42 6.30 -31.55
N LYS A 381 15.27 4.97 -31.57
CA LYS A 381 16.04 4.03 -32.39
C LYS A 381 15.29 3.53 -33.61
N GLU A 382 13.98 3.30 -33.47
CA GLU A 382 13.13 2.74 -34.53
C GLU A 382 11.86 3.58 -34.71
N VAL A 383 11.49 3.85 -35.96
CA VAL A 383 10.14 4.31 -36.35
C VAL A 383 9.53 3.24 -37.26
N SER A 384 8.41 2.64 -36.87
CA SER A 384 7.81 1.53 -37.64
C SER A 384 7.11 1.99 -38.91
N GLY A 385 6.66 3.25 -38.97
CA GLY A 385 6.11 3.90 -40.16
C GLY A 385 7.08 4.89 -40.82
N ILE A 386 6.51 5.90 -41.48
CA ILE A 386 7.26 6.92 -42.21
C ILE A 386 7.70 8.04 -41.26
N LEU A 387 9.00 8.37 -41.28
CA LEU A 387 9.51 9.63 -40.75
C LEU A 387 9.42 10.72 -41.84
N ARG A 388 8.56 11.72 -41.64
CA ARG A 388 8.31 12.77 -42.62
C ARG A 388 8.61 14.14 -42.04
N ILE A 389 9.42 14.93 -42.72
CA ILE A 389 9.77 16.29 -42.30
C ILE A 389 9.31 17.25 -43.38
N THR A 390 8.35 18.14 -43.07
CA THR A 390 7.77 19.07 -44.05
C THR A 390 7.74 20.48 -43.50
N GLY A 391 7.97 21.48 -44.36
CA GLY A 391 7.76 22.89 -44.04
C GLY A 391 8.49 23.41 -42.78
N SER A 392 9.57 22.74 -42.36
CA SER A 392 10.20 22.96 -41.06
C SER A 392 11.37 23.93 -41.15
N ARG A 393 11.08 25.22 -41.35
CA ARG A 393 12.11 26.27 -41.56
C ARG A 393 13.04 26.50 -40.37
N ALA A 394 12.64 26.09 -39.18
CA ALA A 394 13.44 26.25 -37.96
C ALA A 394 14.45 25.12 -37.74
N LEU A 395 14.41 24.05 -38.55
CA LEU A 395 15.35 22.93 -38.44
C LEU A 395 16.55 23.18 -39.35
N LEU A 396 17.73 23.29 -38.75
CA LEU A 396 19.00 23.39 -39.48
C LEU A 396 19.64 22.02 -39.70
N THR A 397 19.38 21.06 -38.81
CA THR A 397 19.95 19.71 -38.86
C THR A 397 18.97 18.69 -38.28
N LEU A 398 19.21 17.40 -38.56
CA LEU A 398 18.52 16.27 -37.95
C LEU A 398 19.37 15.54 -36.89
N TYR A 399 20.51 16.10 -36.48
CA TYR A 399 21.41 15.51 -35.47
C TYR A 399 20.75 15.25 -34.12
N PHE A 400 19.59 15.87 -33.86
CA PHE A 400 18.79 15.58 -32.67
C PHE A 400 18.30 14.13 -32.62
N PHE A 401 18.25 13.40 -33.74
CA PHE A 401 18.06 11.94 -33.77
C PHE A 401 19.38 11.21 -33.49
N GLN A 402 19.83 11.21 -32.24
CA GLN A 402 21.14 10.66 -31.86
C GLN A 402 21.25 9.14 -31.98
N SER A 403 20.13 8.42 -31.83
CA SER A 403 20.12 6.95 -31.74
C SER A 403 19.34 6.27 -32.88
N LEU A 404 18.88 7.02 -33.89
CA LEU A 404 17.98 6.50 -34.90
C LEU A 404 18.72 5.55 -35.85
N GLU A 405 18.35 4.28 -35.81
CA GLU A 405 19.01 3.19 -36.54
C GLU A 405 18.09 2.60 -37.63
N LYS A 406 16.76 2.64 -37.44
CA LYS A 406 15.80 1.95 -38.31
C LYS A 406 14.56 2.78 -38.61
N LEU A 407 14.19 2.85 -39.89
CA LEU A 407 12.94 3.41 -40.39
C LEU A 407 12.15 2.33 -41.12
N GLY A 408 10.85 2.28 -40.88
CA GLY A 408 9.92 1.42 -41.60
C GLY A 408 9.68 1.91 -43.02
N THR A 409 9.39 0.98 -43.92
CA THR A 409 9.00 1.27 -45.31
C THR A 409 7.51 1.04 -45.48
N ASP A 410 6.82 2.02 -46.07
CA ASP A 410 5.46 1.84 -46.55
C ASP A 410 5.49 1.02 -47.85
N SER A 411 4.95 -0.20 -47.80
CA SER A 411 4.85 -1.13 -48.94
C SER A 411 4.04 -0.57 -50.11
N SER A 412 3.36 0.57 -49.94
CA SER A 412 2.52 1.18 -50.98
C SER A 412 3.27 2.09 -51.97
N MET A 413 4.54 2.46 -51.72
CA MET A 413 5.30 3.34 -52.63
C MET A 413 6.02 2.66 -53.80
N PHE A 414 6.09 1.32 -53.85
CA PHE A 414 6.74 0.57 -54.95
C PHE A 414 5.77 -0.07 -55.95
N ARG A 415 4.46 0.18 -55.83
CA ARG A 415 3.50 -0.16 -56.89
C ARG A 415 3.33 1.04 -57.82
N ARG A 416 4.14 1.09 -58.87
CA ARG A 416 3.83 1.85 -60.09
C ARG A 416 3.50 0.88 -61.21
#